data_AF-A0A836CEP9-F1
#
_entry.id   AF-A0A836CEP9-F1
#
_cell.length_a   1.000
_cell.length_b   1.000
_cell.length_c   1.000
_cell.angle_alpha   90.00
_cell.angle_beta   90.00
_cell.angle_gamma   90.00
#
_symmetry.space_group_name_H-M   'P 1'
#
loop_
_entity.id
_entity.type
_entity.pdbx_description
1 polymer ?
#
loop_
_entity_poly.entity_id
_entity_poly.type
_entity_poly.pdbx_seq_one_letter_code
_entity_poly.pdbx_strand_id
1 'polypeptide(L)'
;VIYVLGLRHGKYYVGRTPRLPDRLREHYEGKGAAWTKHYPMERLLSIKYASQCGGAVNGAVEEKETMEWMARYGVDNVRGGTYAQLQYEPEAMKAICKQVWGSADLCLECGSGEHFATSCPSRRKRKKQEP
;
A
#
# COMPACT_ATOMS: atom_id res chain seq x y z
N VAL A 1 1.30 17.92 0.29
CA VAL A 1 0.34 17.09 1.05
C VAL A 1 0.47 15.64 0.64
N ILE A 2 0.11 14.71 1.53
CA ILE A 2 -0.23 13.33 1.16
C ILE A 2 -1.75 13.25 1.04
N TYR A 3 -2.24 12.49 0.08
CA TYR A 3 -3.66 12.24 -0.10
C TYR A 3 -3.92 10.77 -0.37
N VAL A 4 -5.12 10.31 -0.03
CA VAL A 4 -5.57 8.95 -0.29
C VAL A 4 -6.86 8.97 -1.07
N LEU A 5 -6.89 8.24 -2.18
CA LEU A 5 -8.06 8.07 -3.04
C LEU A 5 -8.68 6.70 -2.81
N GLY A 6 -10.00 6.67 -2.73
CA GLY A 6 -10.80 5.47 -2.93
C GLY A 6 -11.12 5.34 -4.41
N LEU A 7 -10.86 4.17 -4.98
CA LEU A 7 -11.05 3.84 -6.37
C LEU A 7 -12.08 2.71 -6.50
N ARG A 8 -12.53 2.47 -7.74
CA ARG A 8 -13.41 1.33 -8.06
C ARG A 8 -12.79 0.00 -7.63
N HIS A 9 -13.67 -0.97 -7.37
CA HIS A 9 -13.33 -2.35 -6.97
C HIS A 9 -12.56 -2.44 -5.64
N GLY A 10 -12.80 -1.51 -4.71
CA GLY A 10 -12.16 -1.51 -3.40
C GLY A 10 -10.65 -1.30 -3.47
N LYS A 11 -10.18 -0.58 -4.51
CA LYS A 11 -8.77 -0.23 -4.68
C LYS A 11 -8.49 1.16 -4.11
N TYR A 12 -7.24 1.40 -3.74
CA TYR A 12 -6.80 2.64 -3.12
C TYR A 12 -5.52 3.14 -3.77
N TYR A 13 -5.35 4.46 -3.75
CA TYR A 13 -4.12 5.10 -4.19
C TYR A 13 -3.66 6.14 -3.17
N VAL A 14 -2.40 6.04 -2.76
CA VAL A 14 -1.74 7.04 -1.92
C VAL A 14 -0.80 7.85 -2.80
N GLY A 15 -0.90 9.17 -2.71
CA GLY A 15 -0.09 10.07 -3.51
C GLY A 15 0.39 11.29 -2.74
N ARG A 16 1.47 11.89 -3.23
CA ARG A 16 1.99 13.17 -2.75
C ARG A 16 1.93 14.24 -3.84
N THR A 17 1.54 15.45 -3.46
CA THR A 17 1.54 16.61 -4.37
C THR A 17 1.64 17.94 -3.62
N PRO A 18 2.31 18.97 -4.18
CA PRO A 18 2.19 20.34 -3.69
C PRO A 18 0.89 21.04 -4.15
N ARG A 19 0.23 20.55 -5.22
CA ARG A 19 -0.98 21.12 -5.81
C ARG A 19 -2.10 20.07 -5.86
N LEU A 20 -2.88 19.98 -4.79
CA LEU A 20 -3.91 18.95 -4.65
C LEU A 20 -5.07 19.10 -5.63
N PRO A 21 -5.68 20.29 -5.83
CA PRO A 21 -6.84 20.42 -6.73
C PRO A 21 -6.55 19.98 -8.17
N ASP A 22 -5.42 20.40 -8.74
CA ASP A 22 -5.00 20.02 -10.08
C ASP A 22 -4.80 18.50 -10.18
N ARG A 23 -4.13 17.92 -9.17
CA ARG A 23 -3.84 16.49 -9.15
C ARG A 23 -5.11 15.64 -9.04
N LEU A 24 -6.09 16.08 -8.24
CA LEU A 24 -7.38 15.40 -8.15
C LEU A 24 -8.15 15.47 -9.48
N ARG A 25 -8.10 16.62 -10.17
CA ARG A 25 -8.70 16.76 -11.51
C ARG A 25 -8.05 15.79 -12.50
N GLU A 26 -6.73 15.69 -12.53
CA GLU A 26 -6.02 14.72 -13.39
C GLU A 26 -6.47 13.27 -13.13
N HIS A 27 -6.64 12.88 -11.87
CA HIS A 27 -7.15 11.55 -11.53
C HIS A 27 -8.59 11.33 -12.00
N TYR A 28 -9.46 12.31 -11.80
CA TYR A 28 -10.86 12.27 -12.23
C TYR A 28 -10.99 12.19 -13.76
N GLU A 29 -10.14 12.91 -14.50
CA GLU A 29 -10.12 12.91 -15.97
C GLU A 29 -9.41 11.69 -16.58
N GLY A 30 -8.96 10.71 -15.77
CA GLY A 30 -8.25 9.54 -16.28
C GLY A 30 -6.83 9.86 -16.80
N LYS A 31 -6.24 10.97 -16.37
CA LYS A 31 -4.87 11.40 -16.72
C LYS A 31 -3.86 11.16 -15.59
N GLY A 32 -4.33 10.64 -14.45
CA GLY A 32 -3.52 10.37 -13.26
C GLY A 32 -2.51 9.22 -13.39
N ALA A 33 -2.13 8.66 -12.24
CA ALA A 33 -1.23 7.50 -12.17
C ALA A 33 -1.84 6.27 -12.89
N ALA A 34 -0.98 5.37 -13.38
CA ALA A 34 -1.40 4.16 -14.09
C ALA A 34 -2.46 3.36 -13.30
N TRP A 35 -2.27 3.22 -11.99
CA TRP A 35 -3.24 2.56 -11.11
C TRP A 35 -4.62 3.23 -11.11
N THR A 36 -4.67 4.57 -11.04
CA THR A 36 -5.93 5.34 -11.07
C THR A 36 -6.57 5.45 -12.46
N LYS A 37 -5.79 5.19 -13.52
CA LYS A 37 -6.32 5.02 -14.88
C LYS A 37 -7.00 3.66 -15.03
N HIS A 38 -6.39 2.63 -14.44
CA HIS A 38 -6.91 1.28 -14.46
C HIS A 38 -8.13 1.11 -13.53
N TYR A 39 -8.10 1.75 -12.36
CA TYR A 39 -9.22 1.84 -11.42
C TYR A 39 -9.63 3.31 -11.24
N PRO A 40 -10.73 3.74 -11.90
CA PRO A 40 -11.20 5.12 -11.79
C PRO A 40 -11.44 5.57 -10.36
N MET A 41 -11.12 6.84 -10.09
CA MET A 41 -11.34 7.47 -8.79
C MET A 41 -12.83 7.58 -8.47
N GLU A 42 -13.20 7.25 -7.23
CA GLU A 42 -14.55 7.43 -6.70
C GLU A 42 -14.63 8.57 -5.69
N ARG A 43 -13.64 8.66 -4.77
CA ARG A 43 -13.67 9.63 -3.66
C ARG A 43 -12.28 9.93 -3.11
N LEU A 44 -12.14 11.11 -2.52
CA LEU A 44 -10.99 11.48 -1.70
C LEU A 44 -11.26 11.02 -0.25
N LEU A 45 -10.36 10.23 0.32
CA LEU A 45 -10.54 9.60 1.64
C LEU A 45 -9.75 10.31 2.75
N SER A 46 -8.56 10.82 2.44
CA SER A 46 -7.68 11.43 3.44
C SER A 46 -6.79 12.49 2.79
N ILE A 47 -6.46 13.51 3.57
CA ILE A 47 -5.43 14.52 3.24
C ILE A 47 -4.59 14.72 4.51
N LYS A 48 -3.27 14.61 4.38
CA LYS A 48 -2.30 14.97 5.42
C LYS A 48 -1.42 16.13 4.93
N TYR A 49 -1.43 17.22 5.69
CA TYR A 49 -0.59 18.40 5.46
C TYR A 49 0.78 18.25 6.13
N ALA A 50 1.76 19.03 5.69
CA ALA A 50 3.12 19.00 6.24
C ALA A 50 3.14 19.22 7.77
N SER A 51 2.26 20.08 8.29
CA SER A 51 2.08 20.32 9.73
C SER A 51 1.70 19.05 10.50
N GLN A 52 0.99 18.11 9.87
CA GLN A 52 0.60 16.82 10.45
C GLN A 52 1.67 15.74 10.24
N CYS A 53 2.76 16.06 9.53
CA CYS A 53 3.83 15.14 9.18
C CYS A 53 5.20 15.58 9.75
N GLY A 54 5.21 16.33 10.86
CA GLY A 54 6.45 16.81 11.47
C GLY A 54 7.16 17.91 10.69
N GLY A 55 6.40 18.69 9.90
CA GLY A 55 6.91 19.85 9.15
C GLY A 55 7.33 19.54 7.70
N ALA A 56 7.38 18.27 7.28
CA ALA A 56 7.78 17.90 5.93
C ALA A 56 6.90 16.77 5.34
N VAL A 57 6.65 16.85 4.03
CA VAL A 57 6.02 15.76 3.25
C VAL A 57 7.00 15.33 2.16
N ASN A 58 7.68 14.21 2.41
CA ASN A 58 8.66 13.60 1.52
C ASN A 58 8.22 12.19 1.10
N GLY A 59 9.05 11.49 0.32
CA GLY A 59 8.74 10.13 -0.15
C GLY A 59 8.60 9.12 1.00
N ALA A 60 9.37 9.25 2.08
CA ALA A 60 9.28 8.34 3.23
C ALA A 60 7.93 8.45 3.96
N VAL A 61 7.37 9.66 4.06
CA VAL A 61 6.02 9.87 4.64
C VAL A 61 4.95 9.24 3.75
N GLU A 62 5.06 9.40 2.43
CA GLU A 62 4.14 8.79 1.46
C GLU A 62 4.22 7.25 1.49
N GLU A 63 5.43 6.70 1.59
CA GLU A 63 5.68 5.26 1.65
C GLU A 63 5.12 4.65 2.92
N LYS A 64 5.32 5.31 4.07
CA LYS A 64 4.72 4.93 5.34
C LYS A 64 3.19 4.90 5.26
N GLU A 65 2.56 5.96 4.74
CA GLU A 65 1.11 5.99 4.54
C GLU A 65 0.64 4.84 3.64
N THR A 66 1.38 4.58 2.56
CA THR A 66 1.06 3.48 1.64
C THR A 66 1.06 2.13 2.36
N MET A 67 2.08 1.84 3.17
CA MET A 67 2.17 0.61 3.96
C MET A 67 1.07 0.50 5.01
N GLU A 68 0.70 1.59 5.69
CA GLU A 68 -0.41 1.61 6.65
C GLU A 68 -1.75 1.23 5.96
N TRP A 69 -1.99 1.75 4.76
CA TRP A 69 -3.17 1.38 3.97
C TRP A 69 -3.08 -0.06 3.45
N MET A 70 -1.90 -0.52 3.04
CA MET A 70 -1.69 -1.93 2.64
C MET A 70 -1.95 -2.90 3.78
N ALA A 71 -1.52 -2.58 5.00
CA ALA A 71 -1.78 -3.41 6.17
C ALA A 71 -3.28 -3.54 6.45
N ARG A 72 -4.04 -2.45 6.23
CA ARG A 72 -5.48 -2.41 6.47
C ARG A 72 -6.31 -3.06 5.37
N TYR A 73 -5.95 -2.89 4.11
CA TYR A 73 -6.78 -3.27 2.97
C TYR A 73 -6.17 -4.37 2.09
N GLY A 74 -4.95 -4.82 2.39
CA GLY A 74 -4.21 -5.80 1.63
C GLY A 74 -3.30 -5.18 0.56
N VAL A 75 -2.14 -5.79 0.35
CA VAL A 75 -1.10 -5.31 -0.58
C VAL A 75 -1.62 -5.25 -2.03
N ASP A 76 -2.51 -6.15 -2.44
CA ASP A 76 -3.12 -6.16 -3.78
C ASP A 76 -4.07 -4.99 -4.06
N ASN A 77 -4.50 -4.28 -3.01
CA ASN A 77 -5.55 -3.28 -3.12
C ASN A 77 -5.03 -1.85 -3.08
N VAL A 78 -3.76 -1.63 -2.74
CA VAL A 78 -3.21 -0.30 -2.51
C VAL A 78 -1.96 -0.09 -3.35
N ARG A 79 -1.83 1.10 -3.95
CA ARG A 79 -0.60 1.55 -4.63
C ARG A 79 -0.24 2.97 -4.20
N GLY A 80 1.04 3.29 -4.20
CA GLY A 80 1.54 4.61 -3.83
C GLY A 80 3.06 4.60 -3.65
N GLY A 81 3.70 5.77 -3.76
CA GLY A 81 5.16 5.88 -3.64
C GLY A 81 5.93 4.89 -4.51
N THR A 82 6.88 4.16 -3.90
CA THR A 82 7.68 3.09 -4.52
C THR A 82 6.83 1.86 -4.90
N TYR A 83 5.65 1.70 -4.30
CA TYR A 83 4.70 0.63 -4.58
C TYR A 83 3.64 1.05 -5.63
N ALA A 84 4.03 1.77 -6.68
CA ALA A 84 3.09 2.26 -7.70
C ALA A 84 2.93 1.34 -8.93
N GLN A 85 3.65 0.21 -8.98
CA GLN A 85 3.60 -0.72 -10.12
C GLN A 85 2.22 -1.40 -10.23
N LEU A 86 1.71 -1.60 -11.45
CA LEU A 86 0.40 -2.23 -11.66
C LEU A 86 0.40 -3.69 -11.21
N GLN A 87 1.47 -4.41 -11.55
CA GLN A 87 1.65 -5.83 -11.27
C GLN A 87 3.02 -6.06 -10.65
N TYR A 88 3.10 -7.07 -9.81
CA TYR A 88 4.33 -7.51 -9.16
C TYR A 88 4.56 -8.98 -9.50
N GLU A 89 5.81 -9.34 -9.76
CA GLU A 89 6.21 -10.74 -9.79
C GLU A 89 5.96 -11.39 -8.41
N PRO A 90 5.68 -12.71 -8.36
CA PRO A 90 5.35 -13.40 -7.11
C PRO A 90 6.37 -13.19 -5.98
N GLU A 91 7.67 -13.14 -6.32
CA GLU A 91 8.77 -12.92 -5.39
C GLU A 91 8.74 -11.50 -4.82
N ALA A 92 8.52 -10.50 -5.67
CA ALA A 92 8.39 -9.10 -5.26
C ALA A 92 7.16 -8.91 -4.38
N MET A 93 6.02 -9.49 -4.78
CA MET A 93 4.79 -9.44 -4.00
C MET A 93 4.99 -10.04 -2.60
N LYS A 94 5.65 -11.20 -2.51
CA LYS A 94 5.98 -11.83 -1.23
C LYS A 94 6.90 -10.96 -0.37
N ALA A 95 7.88 -10.29 -0.97
CA ALA A 95 8.76 -9.37 -0.25
C ALA A 95 7.98 -8.17 0.31
N ILE A 96 7.11 -7.56 -0.49
CA ILE A 96 6.27 -6.43 -0.08
C ILE A 96 5.31 -6.86 1.05
N CYS A 97 4.65 -8.01 0.92
CA CYS A 97 3.81 -8.57 1.99
C CYS A 97 4.58 -8.69 3.30
N LYS A 98 5.81 -9.20 3.27
CA LYS A 98 6.65 -9.30 4.48
C LYS A 98 7.00 -7.95 5.08
N GLN A 99 7.30 -6.94 4.25
CA GLN A 99 7.55 -5.57 4.74
C GLN A 99 6.32 -5.02 5.46
N VAL A 100 5.15 -5.12 4.84
CA VAL A 100 3.89 -4.63 5.39
C VAL A 100 3.52 -5.38 6.67
N TRP A 101 3.61 -6.71 6.67
CA TRP A 101 3.36 -7.52 7.87
C TRP A 101 4.32 -7.19 9.00
N GLY A 102 5.62 -7.02 8.70
CA GLY A 102 6.61 -6.61 9.69
C GLY A 102 6.32 -5.24 10.29
N SER A 103 5.88 -4.27 9.48
CA SER A 103 5.49 -2.95 9.99
C SER A 103 4.21 -2.95 10.83
N ALA A 104 3.42 -4.02 10.77
CA ALA A 104 2.16 -4.18 11.49
C ALA A 104 2.24 -5.24 12.60
N ASP A 105 3.46 -5.68 12.99
CA ASP A 105 3.72 -6.72 13.99
C ASP A 105 3.00 -8.06 13.70
N LEU A 106 2.83 -8.38 12.41
CA LEU A 106 2.20 -9.62 11.95
C LEU A 106 3.25 -10.68 11.59
N CYS A 107 2.80 -11.94 11.57
CA CYS A 107 3.61 -13.08 11.17
C CYS A 107 4.21 -12.90 9.76
N LEU A 108 5.53 -12.81 9.64
CA LEU A 108 6.23 -12.67 8.35
C LEU A 108 6.09 -13.88 7.39
N GLU A 109 5.45 -14.98 7.82
CA GLU A 109 5.22 -16.15 6.97
C GLU A 109 3.80 -16.22 6.41
N CYS A 110 2.81 -15.69 7.11
CA CYS A 110 1.40 -15.85 6.74
C CYS A 110 0.52 -14.62 6.99
N GLY A 111 1.06 -13.53 7.55
CA GLY A 111 0.32 -12.31 7.88
C GLY A 111 -0.63 -12.42 9.08
N SER A 112 -0.62 -13.53 9.82
CA SER A 112 -1.45 -13.69 11.03
C SER A 112 -0.95 -12.80 12.18
N GLY A 113 -1.88 -12.18 12.92
CA GLY A 113 -1.58 -11.46 14.17
C GLY A 113 -1.51 -12.36 15.42
N GLU A 114 -1.84 -13.65 15.29
CA GLU A 114 -1.94 -14.58 16.43
C GLU A 114 -0.58 -15.11 16.89
N HIS A 115 0.44 -15.02 16.04
CA HIS A 115 1.76 -15.60 16.30
C HIS A 115 2.85 -14.91 15.48
N PHE A 116 4.10 -15.05 15.89
CA PHE A 116 5.26 -14.64 15.09
C PHE A 116 5.80 -15.77 14.21
N ALA A 117 6.62 -15.42 13.22
CA ALA A 117 7.15 -16.33 12.21
C ALA A 117 7.82 -17.60 12.78
N THR A 118 8.44 -17.50 13.96
CA THR A 118 9.08 -18.63 14.67
C THR A 118 8.09 -19.72 15.07
N SER A 119 6.85 -19.34 15.36
CA SER A 119 5.77 -20.23 15.79
C SER A 119 4.76 -20.52 14.67
N CYS A 120 5.09 -20.22 13.41
CA CYS A 120 4.14 -20.30 12.30
C CYS A 120 3.82 -21.75 11.86
N PRO A 121 2.54 -22.18 11.87
CA PRO A 121 2.13 -23.52 11.41
C PRO A 121 2.47 -23.78 9.94
N SER A 122 2.43 -22.74 9.10
CA SER A 122 2.71 -22.85 7.65
C SER A 122 4.17 -23.24 7.36
N ARG A 123 5.12 -22.93 8.26
CA ARG A 123 6.52 -23.39 8.12
C ARG A 123 6.65 -24.91 8.21
N ARG A 124 5.82 -25.56 9.02
CA ARG A 124 5.86 -27.02 9.23
C ARG A 124 5.39 -27.81 7.99
N LYS A 125 4.58 -27.20 7.13
CA LYS A 125 4.08 -27.82 5.89
C LYS A 125 5.11 -27.86 4.76
N ARG A 126 6.05 -26.90 4.68
CA ARG A 126 7.12 -26.87 3.66
C ARG A 126 8.16 -27.97 3.86
N LYS A 127 8.53 -28.30 5.10
CA LYS A 127 9.53 -29.34 5.42
C LYS A 127 9.08 -30.78 5.09
N LYS A 128 7.79 -31.01 4.84
CA LYS A 128 7.24 -32.34 4.51
C LYS A 128 7.05 -32.57 3.01
N GLN A 129 7.43 -31.60 2.16
CA GLN A 129 7.27 -31.65 0.70
C GLN A 129 8.61 -31.56 -0.05
N GLU A 130 9.74 -31.59 0.65
CA GLU A 130 11.05 -31.79 0.03
C GLU A 130 11.29 -33.31 -0.08
N PRO A 131 11.56 -33.85 -1.29
CA PRO A 131 11.88 -35.26 -1.49
C PRO A 131 13.19 -35.68 -0.82
#